data_AF-A0A2E7CYP2-F1
#
_entry.id   AF-A0A2E7CYP2-F1
#
_cell.length_a   1.000
_cell.length_b   1.000
_cell.length_c   1.000
_cell.angle_alpha   90.00
_cell.angle_beta   90.00
_cell.angle_gamma   90.00
#
_symmetry.space_group_name_H-M   'P 1'
#
loop_
_entity.id
_entity.type
_entity.pdbx_description
1 polymer ?
#
loop_
_entity_poly.entity_id
_entity_poly.type
_entity_poly.pdbx_seq_one_letter_code
_entity_poly.pdbx_strand_id
1 'polypeptide(L)'
;MVFDDNFPGDIIINEVRVPKAGEATYTYYETLGWRGKGAGYAGIQAHPKAHLFIFSIWDHKEHKAPIKAVHHGPGTETVGFGGEGTGLKSWNFKLGWKTDVWYTLVARNWQIDDHTHYGFWSRAGDTKRWTHLVTMDVAAKANFEGRTDAFIEDWLNTGIKPRTTHLRGGWKRKLDGSWFAFGKGRYSVNYWDLDPGKRSFNFRTNWDGGVAEDKSGKFYYMVAGGKQTKPTSKNPSQHAIVRDEKKPGFDRIKIKSAAATLANNELTVSWKLDDTTTPQFAYQIEVLNNRDAKGKPLWSGPIDKIAHARKATIKDIDLPAKSKCFVQIRCTDILDQQSASLVVEATR
;
A
#
# COMPACT_ATOMS: atom_id res chain seq x y z
N MET A 1 18.19 -1.84 2.16
CA MET A 1 17.90 -3.28 2.33
C MET A 1 17.17 -3.77 1.10
N VAL A 2 17.52 -4.96 0.61
CA VAL A 2 16.87 -5.58 -0.57
C VAL A 2 16.40 -6.98 -0.17
N PHE A 3 15.12 -7.28 -0.33
CA PHE A 3 14.50 -8.54 0.12
C PHE A 3 14.67 -9.68 -0.90
N ASP A 4 14.30 -10.91 -0.50
CA ASP A 4 14.55 -12.15 -1.26
C ASP A 4 13.45 -12.53 -2.27
N ASP A 5 12.64 -11.55 -2.70
CA ASP A 5 11.42 -11.69 -3.49
C ASP A 5 11.61 -11.39 -5.00
N ASN A 6 12.64 -11.98 -5.61
CA ASN A 6 12.99 -11.68 -7.01
C ASN A 6 12.07 -12.35 -8.04
N PHE A 7 10.85 -11.82 -8.20
CA PHE A 7 9.87 -12.24 -9.21
C PHE A 7 8.84 -11.12 -9.44
N PRO A 8 8.10 -11.11 -10.56
CA PRO A 8 6.99 -10.18 -10.77
C PRO A 8 5.85 -10.42 -9.77
N GLY A 9 5.25 -9.34 -9.29
CA GLY A 9 4.11 -9.42 -8.36
C GLY A 9 3.09 -8.32 -8.55
N ASP A 10 1.92 -8.53 -7.96
CA ASP A 10 0.78 -7.60 -8.03
C ASP A 10 0.45 -6.94 -6.68
N ILE A 11 1.02 -7.44 -5.56
CA ILE A 11 0.94 -6.80 -4.24
C ILE A 11 2.30 -6.85 -3.57
N ILE A 12 2.71 -5.73 -2.94
CA ILE A 12 3.82 -5.67 -1.98
C ILE A 12 3.34 -5.07 -0.66
N ILE A 13 3.81 -5.64 0.45
CA ILE A 13 3.47 -5.25 1.83
C ILE A 13 4.75 -5.18 2.64
N ASN A 14 4.85 -4.19 3.52
CA ASN A 14 5.89 -4.13 4.54
C ASN A 14 5.41 -3.23 5.69
N GLU A 15 5.86 -3.48 6.91
CA GLU A 15 5.61 -2.61 8.05
C GLU A 15 6.82 -1.75 8.34
N VAL A 16 6.60 -0.47 8.66
CA VAL A 16 7.63 0.48 9.06
C VAL A 16 7.34 1.05 10.45
N ARG A 17 8.38 1.20 11.26
CA ARG A 17 8.35 1.96 12.51
C ARG A 17 9.63 2.77 12.63
N VAL A 18 9.48 4.05 12.96
CA VAL A 18 10.61 4.91 13.33
C VAL A 18 10.64 5.01 14.85
N PRO A 19 11.68 4.52 15.53
CA PRO A 19 11.79 4.70 16.98
C PRO A 19 12.02 6.19 17.30
N LYS A 20 11.50 6.68 18.42
CA LYS A 20 11.65 8.10 18.79
C LYS A 20 13.09 8.60 18.80
N ALA A 21 14.02 7.77 19.28
CA ALA A 21 15.45 8.11 19.30
C ALA A 21 16.12 8.10 17.91
N GLY A 22 15.46 7.52 16.91
CA GLY A 22 15.94 7.42 15.52
C GLY A 22 15.22 8.35 14.54
N GLU A 23 14.40 9.27 15.04
CA GLU A 23 13.77 10.30 14.22
C GLU A 23 14.74 11.47 14.01
N ALA A 24 14.89 11.88 12.75
CA ALA A 24 15.48 13.17 12.42
C ALA A 24 14.70 13.81 11.26
N THR A 25 14.48 15.12 11.32
CA THR A 25 13.95 15.88 10.19
C THR A 25 14.86 15.74 8.96
N TYR A 26 14.28 15.93 7.78
CA TYR A 26 14.94 15.74 6.49
C TYR A 26 15.27 14.28 6.18
N THR A 27 14.42 13.37 6.63
CA THR A 27 14.64 11.92 6.47
C THR A 27 13.52 11.26 5.70
N TYR A 28 13.89 10.50 4.67
CA TYR A 28 13.01 9.57 4.00
C TYR A 28 13.28 8.15 4.48
N TYR A 29 12.23 7.49 4.97
CA TYR A 29 12.23 6.08 5.33
C TYR A 29 11.44 5.33 4.25
N GLU A 30 12.11 4.99 3.15
CA GLU A 30 11.52 4.13 2.12
C GLU A 30 11.24 2.75 2.73
N THR A 31 10.05 2.25 2.44
CA THR A 31 9.54 0.99 2.99
C THR A 31 9.24 -0.03 1.89
N LEU A 32 8.87 0.46 0.70
CA LEU A 32 8.49 -0.34 -0.47
C LEU A 32 9.10 0.29 -1.73
N GLY A 33 10.23 -0.20 -2.21
CA GLY A 33 10.78 0.10 -3.54
C GLY A 33 10.53 -1.04 -4.52
N TRP A 34 10.36 -0.73 -5.80
CA TRP A 34 10.21 -1.75 -6.86
C TRP A 34 10.74 -1.25 -8.21
N ARG A 35 10.82 -2.16 -9.19
CA ARG A 35 11.28 -1.88 -10.55
C ARG A 35 10.19 -2.22 -11.58
N GLY A 36 10.51 -2.03 -12.86
CA GLY A 36 9.64 -2.33 -13.99
C GLY A 36 9.11 -1.09 -14.67
N LYS A 37 8.13 -1.26 -15.57
CA LYS A 37 7.55 -0.17 -16.38
C LYS A 37 6.76 0.86 -15.55
N GLY A 38 6.39 0.51 -14.33
CA GLY A 38 5.81 1.42 -13.35
C GLY A 38 6.69 1.50 -12.10
N ALA A 39 8.02 1.50 -12.25
CA ALA A 39 8.96 1.59 -11.13
C ALA A 39 8.60 2.76 -10.21
N GLY A 40 8.82 2.56 -8.92
CA GLY A 40 8.37 3.51 -7.92
C GLY A 40 8.80 3.15 -6.50
N TYR A 41 8.33 3.97 -5.57
CA TYR A 41 8.59 3.80 -4.15
C TYR A 41 7.41 4.25 -3.30
N ALA A 42 7.34 3.71 -2.09
CA ALA A 42 6.44 4.14 -1.04
C ALA A 42 7.14 4.15 0.32
N GLY A 43 6.74 5.07 1.19
CA GLY A 43 7.27 5.12 2.55
C GLY A 43 6.72 6.29 3.36
N ILE A 44 7.49 6.67 4.38
CA ILE A 44 7.17 7.79 5.27
C ILE A 44 8.34 8.76 5.36
N GLN A 45 8.04 10.05 5.54
CA GLN A 45 9.07 11.08 5.70
C GLN A 45 8.89 11.87 6.99
N ALA A 46 10.02 12.20 7.61
CA ALA A 46 10.13 13.26 8.61
C ALA A 46 10.45 14.58 7.89
N HIS A 47 9.42 15.21 7.31
CA HIS A 47 9.56 16.42 6.50
C HIS A 47 9.44 17.68 7.39
N PRO A 48 10.13 18.80 7.09
CA PRO A 48 10.08 20.04 7.89
C PRO A 48 8.68 20.57 8.17
N LYS A 49 7.75 20.36 7.23
CA LYS A 49 6.34 20.74 7.38
C LYS A 49 5.59 19.87 8.40
N ALA A 50 5.74 18.55 8.31
CA ALA A 50 5.10 17.55 9.16
C ALA A 50 5.50 16.14 8.67
N HIS A 51 5.13 15.12 9.45
CA HIS A 51 5.16 13.72 9.04
C HIS A 51 4.21 13.46 7.89
N LEU A 52 4.65 12.69 6.89
CA LEU A 52 3.82 12.34 5.73
C LEU A 52 4.05 10.91 5.25
N PHE A 53 3.05 10.38 4.55
CA PHE A 53 3.18 9.22 3.69
C PHE A 53 3.41 9.67 2.25
N ILE A 54 4.30 9.00 1.53
CA ILE A 54 4.64 9.29 0.13
C ILE A 54 4.51 8.02 -0.71
N PHE A 55 4.03 8.18 -1.94
CA PHE A 55 3.98 7.14 -2.96
C PHE A 55 4.23 7.75 -4.33
N SER A 56 5.23 7.23 -5.04
CA SER A 56 5.74 7.81 -6.29
C SER A 56 5.90 6.74 -7.35
N ILE A 57 5.62 7.13 -8.59
CA ILE A 57 5.89 6.33 -9.79
C ILE A 57 6.68 7.21 -10.75
N TRP A 58 7.80 6.70 -11.25
CA TRP A 58 8.59 7.36 -12.28
C TRP A 58 7.94 7.21 -13.65
N ASP A 59 8.07 8.23 -14.48
CA ASP A 59 7.80 8.12 -15.90
C ASP A 59 8.70 7.06 -16.53
N HIS A 60 8.18 6.33 -17.51
CA HIS A 60 8.92 5.34 -18.27
C HIS A 60 8.74 5.60 -19.76
N LYS A 61 9.76 5.31 -20.56
CA LYS A 61 9.74 5.47 -22.02
C LYS A 61 8.61 4.72 -22.76
N GLU A 62 8.00 3.74 -22.09
CA GLU A 62 6.87 2.95 -22.63
C GLU A 62 5.50 3.48 -22.19
N HIS A 63 5.45 4.54 -21.36
CA HIS A 63 4.18 5.19 -21.02
C HIS A 63 3.62 5.88 -22.26
N LYS A 64 2.37 5.58 -22.59
CA LYS A 64 1.67 6.21 -23.73
C LYS A 64 1.04 7.56 -23.37
N ALA A 65 0.96 7.89 -22.09
CA ALA A 65 0.43 9.15 -21.56
C ALA A 65 1.03 9.43 -20.16
N PRO A 66 1.00 10.69 -19.69
CA PRO A 66 1.44 11.03 -18.33
C PRO A 66 0.66 10.28 -17.26
N ILE A 67 1.34 9.94 -16.17
CA ILE A 67 0.73 9.31 -15.00
C ILE A 67 -0.32 10.26 -14.40
N LYS A 68 -1.49 9.73 -14.05
CA LYS A 68 -2.58 10.51 -13.43
C LYS A 68 -3.02 9.87 -12.13
N ALA A 69 -3.43 10.66 -11.14
CA ALA A 69 -4.16 10.11 -10.00
C ALA A 69 -5.66 10.09 -10.31
N VAL A 70 -6.22 8.89 -10.41
CA VAL A 70 -7.65 8.65 -10.64
C VAL A 70 -8.45 8.59 -9.33
N HIS A 71 -7.76 8.59 -8.19
CA HIS A 71 -8.36 8.71 -6.88
C HIS A 71 -7.39 9.36 -5.89
N HIS A 72 -7.90 10.30 -5.09
CA HIS A 72 -7.22 10.84 -3.92
C HIS A 72 -8.00 10.49 -2.66
N GLY A 73 -7.30 9.90 -1.71
CA GLY A 73 -7.79 9.75 -0.34
C GLY A 73 -7.86 11.10 0.38
N PRO A 74 -8.59 11.18 1.51
CA PRO A 74 -8.68 12.41 2.29
C PRO A 74 -7.31 13.00 2.65
N GLY A 75 -7.06 14.23 2.22
CA GLY A 75 -5.82 14.95 2.50
C GLY A 75 -4.61 14.52 1.66
N THR A 76 -4.77 13.60 0.72
CA THR A 76 -3.71 13.26 -0.24
C THR A 76 -3.70 14.27 -1.37
N GLU A 77 -2.51 14.77 -1.69
CA GLU A 77 -2.25 15.62 -2.84
C GLU A 77 -1.29 14.90 -3.79
N THR A 78 -1.25 15.31 -5.05
CA THR A 78 -0.28 14.81 -6.03
C THR A 78 0.44 15.95 -6.72
N VAL A 79 1.73 15.74 -6.99
CA VAL A 79 2.59 16.72 -7.64
C VAL A 79 3.60 15.98 -8.53
N GLY A 80 3.95 16.57 -9.67
CA GLY A 80 5.04 16.07 -10.49
C GLY A 80 6.37 16.17 -9.74
N PHE A 81 7.34 15.32 -10.09
CA PHE A 81 8.71 15.43 -9.58
C PHE A 81 9.74 15.37 -10.71
N GLY A 82 10.97 15.77 -10.41
CA GLY A 82 12.09 15.91 -11.34
C GLY A 82 13.45 15.71 -10.64
N GLY A 83 14.55 15.95 -11.35
CA GLY A 83 15.92 15.94 -10.80
C GLY A 83 16.61 14.58 -10.86
N GLU A 84 15.93 13.52 -10.42
CA GLU A 84 16.41 12.12 -10.44
C GLU A 84 15.53 11.27 -11.38
N GLY A 85 15.20 11.84 -12.53
CA GLY A 85 14.09 11.41 -13.39
C GLY A 85 12.81 12.19 -13.09
N THR A 86 11.77 11.95 -13.89
CA THR A 86 10.45 12.58 -13.74
C THR A 86 9.39 11.56 -13.35
N GLY A 87 8.25 12.04 -12.86
CA GLY A 87 7.11 11.19 -12.55
C GLY A 87 6.06 11.89 -11.72
N LEU A 88 5.13 11.11 -11.15
CA LEU A 88 4.08 11.59 -10.26
C LEU A 88 4.29 11.05 -8.86
N LYS A 89 4.26 11.93 -7.86
CA LYS A 89 4.22 11.56 -6.45
C LYS A 89 2.93 12.01 -5.81
N SER A 90 2.47 11.22 -4.85
CA SER A 90 1.46 11.61 -3.88
C SER A 90 2.10 11.81 -2.52
N TRP A 91 1.52 12.70 -1.72
CA TRP A 91 1.92 12.93 -0.34
C TRP A 91 0.70 13.23 0.52
N ASN A 92 0.73 12.80 1.78
CA ASN A 92 -0.35 13.06 2.72
C ASN A 92 0.20 13.51 4.07
N PHE A 93 0.22 14.82 4.28
CA PHE A 93 0.61 15.46 5.54
C PHE A 93 -0.49 15.42 6.60
N LYS A 94 -1.76 15.32 6.18
CA LYS A 94 -2.90 15.37 7.13
C LYS A 94 -3.03 14.07 7.91
N LEU A 95 -2.76 12.93 7.27
CA LEU A 95 -2.77 11.63 7.92
C LEU A 95 -1.62 11.53 8.93
N GLY A 96 -0.41 11.86 8.49
CA GLY A 96 0.80 11.87 9.31
C GLY A 96 1.12 10.53 9.99
N TRP A 97 2.29 10.46 10.63
CA TRP A 97 2.69 9.27 11.38
C TRP A 97 3.28 9.67 12.74
N LYS A 98 3.40 8.71 13.66
CA LYS A 98 3.98 8.90 14.99
C LYS A 98 5.16 7.95 15.17
N THR A 99 6.16 8.41 15.91
CA THR A 99 7.24 7.52 16.35
C THR A 99 6.70 6.40 17.24
N ASP A 100 7.45 5.29 17.27
CA ASP A 100 7.14 4.08 18.03
C ASP A 100 5.83 3.36 17.64
N VAL A 101 5.16 3.80 16.56
CA VAL A 101 3.99 3.13 15.97
C VAL A 101 4.42 2.37 14.71
N TRP A 102 3.99 1.11 14.59
CA TRP A 102 4.10 0.34 13.36
C TRP A 102 3.02 0.75 12.37
N TYR A 103 3.42 1.03 11.14
CA TYR A 103 2.52 1.29 10.03
C TYR A 103 2.67 0.20 8.97
N THR A 104 1.58 -0.48 8.64
CA THR A 104 1.56 -1.38 7.49
C THR A 104 1.36 -0.56 6.24
N LEU A 105 2.27 -0.70 5.26
CA LEU A 105 2.14 -0.11 3.94
C LEU A 105 1.83 -1.22 2.93
N VAL A 106 0.85 -0.97 2.07
CA VAL A 106 0.46 -1.89 1.00
C VAL A 106 0.41 -1.12 -0.32
N ALA A 107 1.11 -1.63 -1.33
CA ALA A 107 0.90 -1.22 -2.71
C ALA A 107 0.36 -2.40 -3.51
N ARG A 108 -0.64 -2.13 -4.36
CA ARG A 108 -1.23 -3.13 -5.26
C ARG A 108 -1.31 -2.56 -6.66
N ASN A 109 -0.99 -3.36 -7.67
CA ASN A 109 -1.23 -3.02 -9.07
C ASN A 109 -2.31 -3.95 -9.68
N TRP A 110 -3.02 -3.44 -10.68
CA TRP A 110 -3.97 -4.23 -11.47
C TRP A 110 -4.19 -3.63 -12.85
N GLN A 111 -4.39 -4.50 -13.84
CA GLN A 111 -4.58 -4.10 -15.23
C GLN A 111 -6.00 -3.56 -15.44
N ILE A 112 -6.11 -2.45 -16.18
CA ILE A 112 -7.35 -1.90 -16.74
C ILE A 112 -7.05 -1.59 -18.20
N ASP A 113 -7.59 -2.42 -19.10
CA ASP A 113 -7.32 -2.37 -20.53
C ASP A 113 -5.82 -2.41 -20.88
N ASP A 114 -5.28 -1.37 -21.52
CA ASP A 114 -3.84 -1.22 -21.80
C ASP A 114 -3.08 -0.36 -20.78
N HIS A 115 -3.76 0.01 -19.69
CA HIS A 115 -3.23 0.71 -18.53
C HIS A 115 -3.05 -0.23 -17.32
N THR A 116 -2.28 0.24 -16.34
CA THR A 116 -2.16 -0.37 -15.02
C THR A 116 -2.45 0.66 -13.95
N HIS A 117 -3.39 0.34 -13.06
CA HIS A 117 -3.54 1.12 -11.84
C HIS A 117 -2.61 0.64 -10.76
N TYR A 118 -2.10 1.59 -9.98
CA TYR A 118 -1.32 1.38 -8.77
C TYR A 118 -2.01 2.08 -7.60
N GLY A 119 -2.44 1.32 -6.61
CA GLY A 119 -3.04 1.84 -5.38
C GLY A 119 -2.07 1.78 -4.21
N PHE A 120 -2.21 2.72 -3.27
CA PHE A 120 -1.44 2.76 -2.05
C PHE A 120 -2.32 2.91 -0.80
N TRP A 121 -2.11 2.03 0.17
CA TRP A 121 -2.83 2.03 1.44
C TRP A 121 -1.85 2.02 2.62
N SER A 122 -2.24 2.68 3.71
CA SER A 122 -1.56 2.56 4.99
C SER A 122 -2.52 2.09 6.07
N ARG A 123 -1.99 1.38 7.06
CA ARG A 123 -2.70 1.03 8.29
C ARG A 123 -1.90 1.47 9.50
N ALA A 124 -2.53 2.22 10.39
CA ALA A 124 -1.91 2.60 11.66
C ALA A 124 -2.01 1.45 12.67
N GLY A 125 -0.89 1.01 13.24
CA GLY A 125 -0.83 -0.13 14.15
C GLY A 125 -1.48 0.12 15.51
N ASP A 126 -1.62 1.38 15.93
CA ASP A 126 -2.24 1.81 17.19
C ASP A 126 -3.78 1.81 17.11
N THR A 127 -4.33 2.35 16.02
CA THR A 127 -5.78 2.49 15.81
C THR A 127 -6.39 1.39 14.96
N LYS A 128 -5.53 0.58 14.31
CA LYS A 128 -5.90 -0.47 13.34
C LYS A 128 -6.61 0.04 12.09
N ARG A 129 -6.78 1.36 11.94
CA ARG A 129 -7.48 1.97 10.81
C ARG A 129 -6.63 1.95 9.54
N TRP A 130 -7.27 1.55 8.46
CA TRP A 130 -6.75 1.63 7.11
C TRP A 130 -7.13 2.95 6.43
N THR A 131 -6.26 3.44 5.55
CA THR A 131 -6.50 4.60 4.70
C THR A 131 -6.06 4.26 3.28
N HIS A 132 -6.93 4.49 2.29
CA HIS A 132 -6.57 4.47 0.88
C HIS A 132 -6.05 5.87 0.52
N LEU A 133 -4.77 5.99 0.15
CA LEU A 133 -4.15 7.29 -0.08
C LEU A 133 -4.33 7.76 -1.51
N VAL A 134 -4.07 6.90 -2.49
CA VAL A 134 -4.11 7.26 -3.91
C VAL A 134 -4.31 6.03 -4.76
N THR A 135 -4.94 6.21 -5.92
CA THR A 135 -4.79 5.30 -7.06
C THR A 135 -4.23 6.10 -8.23
N MET A 136 -3.05 5.70 -8.73
CA MET A 136 -2.44 6.25 -9.93
C MET A 136 -2.71 5.34 -11.13
N ASP A 137 -2.95 5.95 -12.28
CA ASP A 137 -3.12 5.33 -13.58
C ASP A 137 -1.83 5.50 -14.38
N VAL A 138 -1.26 4.37 -14.80
CA VAL A 138 -0.04 4.29 -15.61
C VAL A 138 -0.42 3.74 -16.98
N ALA A 139 -0.16 4.51 -18.03
CA ALA A 139 -0.50 4.17 -19.41
C ALA A 139 0.44 3.12 -20.04
N ALA A 140 0.61 2.00 -19.34
CA ALA A 140 1.36 0.82 -19.76
C ALA A 140 0.93 -0.40 -18.94
N LYS A 141 1.16 -1.60 -19.48
CA LYS A 141 1.08 -2.85 -18.71
C LYS A 141 2.32 -3.01 -17.83
N ALA A 142 2.16 -2.95 -16.52
CA ALA A 142 3.25 -2.95 -15.56
C ALA A 142 2.91 -3.81 -14.33
N ASN A 143 3.94 -4.32 -13.66
CA ASN A 143 3.85 -5.08 -12.40
C ASN A 143 4.92 -4.58 -11.42
N PHE A 144 4.96 -5.14 -10.21
CA PHE A 144 6.10 -4.98 -9.30
C PHE A 144 7.22 -5.93 -9.73
N GLU A 145 8.23 -5.42 -10.44
CA GLU A 145 9.38 -6.21 -10.90
C GLU A 145 10.58 -6.07 -9.98
N GLY A 146 11.53 -7.00 -10.12
CA GLY A 146 12.73 -7.08 -9.29
C GLY A 146 12.43 -7.48 -7.85
N ARG A 147 13.43 -7.31 -6.99
CA ARG A 147 13.30 -7.45 -5.54
C ARG A 147 12.72 -6.17 -4.96
N THR A 148 11.89 -6.29 -3.92
CA THR A 148 11.48 -5.13 -3.14
C THR A 148 12.67 -4.62 -2.32
N ASP A 149 12.86 -3.31 -2.34
CA ASP A 149 13.86 -2.62 -1.54
C ASP A 149 13.26 -1.62 -0.54
N ALA A 150 14.11 -1.17 0.38
CA ALA A 150 13.81 -0.18 1.40
C ALA A 150 15.11 0.52 1.80
N PHE A 151 15.09 1.82 2.07
CA PHE A 151 16.29 2.56 2.49
C PHE A 151 15.96 3.71 3.44
N ILE A 152 17.01 4.27 4.04
CA ILE A 152 16.96 5.53 4.80
C ILE A 152 17.79 6.55 4.03
N GLU A 153 17.23 7.72 3.79
CA GLU A 153 17.91 8.83 3.14
C GLU A 153 17.85 10.09 4.00
N ASP A 154 19.01 10.74 4.15
CA ASP A 154 19.12 12.12 4.59
C ASP A 154 19.24 13.02 3.36
N TRP A 155 18.14 13.62 2.92
CA TRP A 155 18.14 14.37 1.66
C TRP A 155 18.87 15.72 1.75
N LEU A 156 19.31 16.14 2.94
CA LEU A 156 20.23 17.26 3.11
C LEU A 156 21.70 16.82 3.18
N ASN A 157 21.98 15.51 3.17
CA ASN A 157 23.34 14.97 3.21
C ASN A 157 24.14 15.44 4.44
N THR A 158 23.47 15.65 5.57
CA THR A 158 24.11 16.18 6.78
C THR A 158 24.80 15.10 7.60
N GLY A 159 24.21 13.90 7.70
CA GLY A 159 24.72 12.78 8.50
C GLY A 159 24.90 13.03 10.00
N ILE A 160 24.57 14.23 10.52
CA ILE A 160 24.87 14.65 11.90
C ILE A 160 24.08 13.83 12.93
N LYS A 161 22.79 13.63 12.68
CA LYS A 161 21.87 12.90 13.58
C LYS A 161 21.71 11.45 13.13
N PRO A 162 21.61 10.49 14.07
CA PRO A 162 21.24 9.13 13.72
C PRO A 162 19.79 9.10 13.23
N ARG A 163 19.56 8.29 12.20
CA ARG A 163 18.24 8.01 11.62
C ARG A 163 18.04 6.53 11.63
N THR A 164 16.95 6.05 12.24
CA THR A 164 16.68 4.62 12.37
C THR A 164 15.32 4.28 11.78
N THR A 165 15.27 3.17 11.05
CA THR A 165 14.01 2.53 10.63
C THR A 165 13.98 1.09 11.07
N HIS A 166 12.79 0.62 11.44
CA HIS A 166 12.50 -0.78 11.69
C HIS A 166 11.54 -1.29 10.61
N LEU A 167 11.81 -2.48 10.06
CA LEU A 167 11.04 -3.11 8.99
C LEU A 167 10.69 -4.55 9.35
N ARG A 168 9.45 -4.97 9.08
CA ARG A 168 9.00 -6.36 9.29
C ARG A 168 7.72 -6.66 8.52
N GLY A 169 7.27 -7.91 8.56
CA GLY A 169 5.96 -8.27 8.00
C GLY A 169 5.91 -8.08 6.49
N GLY A 170 7.06 -8.26 5.83
CA GLY A 170 7.23 -8.09 4.40
C GLY A 170 6.61 -9.22 3.60
N TRP A 171 5.88 -8.89 2.54
CA TRP A 171 5.27 -9.84 1.61
C TRP A 171 5.29 -9.33 0.18
N LYS A 172 5.40 -10.27 -0.76
CA LYS A 172 5.03 -10.03 -2.16
C LYS A 172 4.11 -11.14 -2.64
N ARG A 173 3.06 -10.76 -3.38
CA ARG A 173 2.17 -11.71 -4.05
C ARG A 173 2.59 -11.86 -5.49
N LYS A 174 2.76 -13.11 -5.93
CA LYS A 174 3.03 -13.46 -7.32
C LYS A 174 1.79 -13.25 -8.17
N LEU A 175 1.98 -13.15 -9.49
CA LEU A 175 0.88 -13.00 -10.45
C LEU A 175 -0.07 -14.22 -10.49
N ASP A 176 0.34 -15.38 -9.96
CA ASP A 176 -0.51 -16.57 -9.78
C ASP A 176 -1.37 -16.52 -8.49
N GLY A 177 -1.24 -15.46 -7.69
CA GLY A 177 -1.95 -15.26 -6.43
C GLY A 177 -1.28 -15.87 -5.20
N SER A 178 -0.18 -16.63 -5.36
CA SER A 178 0.57 -17.18 -4.23
C SER A 178 1.39 -16.10 -3.51
N TRP A 179 1.49 -16.21 -2.19
CA TRP A 179 2.22 -15.28 -1.34
C TRP A 179 3.63 -15.77 -1.02
N PHE A 180 4.55 -14.82 -0.95
CA PHE A 180 5.92 -15.03 -0.50
C PHE A 180 6.24 -14.07 0.64
N ALA A 181 6.61 -14.61 1.80
CA ALA A 181 7.05 -13.84 2.95
C ALA A 181 8.54 -13.48 2.79
N PHE A 182 8.92 -12.23 3.12
CA PHE A 182 10.31 -11.82 3.09
C PHE A 182 11.07 -12.50 4.24
N GLY A 183 11.87 -13.50 3.91
CA GLY A 183 12.63 -14.29 4.88
C GLY A 183 14.07 -13.80 5.06
N LYS A 184 14.60 -13.08 4.06
CA LYS A 184 15.97 -12.58 4.05
C LYS A 184 16.06 -11.18 3.47
N GLY A 185 17.01 -10.40 3.98
CA GLY A 185 17.33 -9.07 3.48
C GLY A 185 18.84 -8.92 3.30
N ARG A 186 19.27 -8.44 2.12
CA ARG A 186 20.63 -7.96 1.89
C ARG A 186 20.71 -6.50 2.33
N TYR A 187 21.53 -6.23 3.33
CA TYR A 187 21.84 -4.86 3.76
C TYR A 187 23.12 -4.39 3.05
N SER A 188 23.12 -3.12 2.66
CA SER A 188 24.31 -2.43 2.17
C SER A 188 24.15 -0.93 2.30
N VAL A 189 25.27 -0.23 2.42
CA VAL A 189 25.34 1.22 2.24
C VAL A 189 25.50 1.52 0.76
N ASN A 190 24.99 2.66 0.30
CA ASN A 190 25.21 3.13 -1.06
C ASN A 190 26.71 3.32 -1.30
N TYR A 191 27.31 2.47 -2.15
CA TYR A 191 28.75 2.44 -2.36
C TYR A 191 29.27 3.78 -2.89
N TRP A 192 28.45 4.49 -3.69
CA TRP A 192 28.79 5.76 -4.28
C TRP A 192 28.93 6.88 -3.25
N ASP A 193 28.36 6.74 -2.06
CA ASP A 193 28.51 7.71 -0.97
C ASP A 193 29.78 7.46 -0.13
N LEU A 194 30.52 6.38 -0.42
CA LEU A 194 31.75 6.01 0.29
C LEU A 194 33.02 6.61 -0.35
N ASP A 195 32.92 7.20 -1.54
CA ASP A 195 34.07 7.80 -2.23
C ASP A 195 34.38 9.22 -1.69
N PRO A 196 35.67 9.63 -1.61
CA PRO A 196 36.05 10.97 -1.20
C PRO A 196 35.32 12.06 -2.01
N GLY A 197 34.81 13.09 -1.32
CA GLY A 197 34.10 14.22 -1.94
C GLY A 197 32.62 13.98 -2.23
N LYS A 198 32.07 12.81 -1.87
CA LYS A 198 30.64 12.49 -2.05
C LYS A 198 29.80 12.91 -0.85
N ARG A 199 28.49 13.00 -1.09
CA ARG A 199 27.45 13.58 -0.21
C ARG A 199 27.59 13.18 1.26
N SER A 200 27.85 11.90 1.53
CA SER A 200 27.92 11.37 2.90
C SER A 200 29.30 10.79 3.27
N PHE A 201 30.36 11.15 2.55
CA PHE A 201 31.70 10.59 2.78
C PHE A 201 32.20 10.75 4.22
N ASN A 202 31.93 11.91 4.84
CA ASN A 202 32.32 12.19 6.22
C ASN A 202 31.57 11.31 7.25
N PHE A 203 30.48 10.65 6.82
CA PHE A 203 29.65 9.76 7.62
C PHE A 203 29.66 8.32 7.09
N ARG A 204 30.60 7.98 6.20
CA ARG A 204 30.70 6.67 5.51
C ARG A 204 30.87 5.45 6.43
N THR A 205 31.17 5.67 7.71
CA THR A 205 31.26 4.62 8.74
C THR A 205 30.19 4.75 9.83
N ASN A 206 29.29 5.74 9.73
CA ASN A 206 28.23 5.99 10.70
C ASN A 206 26.93 5.35 10.20
N TRP A 207 26.95 4.03 10.14
CA TRP A 207 25.81 3.23 9.73
C TRP A 207 25.77 1.96 10.57
N ASP A 208 24.59 1.37 10.68
CA ASP A 208 24.42 0.02 11.22
C ASP A 208 23.19 -0.62 10.57
N GLY A 209 23.12 -1.94 10.62
CA GLY A 209 22.01 -2.68 10.05
C GLY A 209 22.04 -4.13 10.46
N GLY A 210 20.86 -4.68 10.72
CA GLY A 210 20.76 -6.02 11.27
C GLY A 210 19.34 -6.47 11.52
N VAL A 211 19.23 -7.48 12.39
CA VAL A 211 17.97 -7.94 12.97
C VAL A 211 18.03 -7.67 14.46
N ALA A 212 16.94 -7.10 14.97
CA ALA A 212 16.72 -6.91 16.40
C ALA A 212 15.36 -7.50 16.78
N GLU A 213 15.10 -7.57 18.08
CA GLU A 213 13.88 -8.14 18.62
C GLU A 213 13.38 -7.27 19.77
N ASP A 214 12.07 -7.10 19.85
CA ASP A 214 11.40 -6.54 21.02
C ASP A 214 10.15 -7.38 21.37
N LYS A 215 9.34 -6.90 22.31
CA LYS A 215 8.10 -7.58 22.74
C LYS A 215 7.09 -7.88 21.61
N SER A 216 7.22 -7.24 20.45
CA SER A 216 6.38 -7.44 19.28
C SER A 216 7.01 -8.35 18.21
N GLY A 217 8.18 -8.93 18.50
CA GLY A 217 8.89 -9.89 17.66
C GLY A 217 10.11 -9.31 16.96
N LYS A 218 10.69 -10.13 16.07
CA LYS A 218 11.89 -9.78 15.29
C LYS A 218 11.57 -8.78 14.17
N PHE A 219 12.51 -7.87 13.92
CA PHE A 219 12.44 -6.90 12.84
C PHE A 219 13.84 -6.63 12.30
N TYR A 220 13.91 -6.25 11.02
CA TYR A 220 15.11 -5.67 10.45
C TYR A 220 15.25 -4.22 10.92
N TYR A 221 16.48 -3.76 11.13
CA TYR A 221 16.74 -2.35 11.37
C TYR A 221 17.82 -1.82 10.44
N MET A 222 17.75 -0.52 10.15
CA MET A 222 18.82 0.24 9.50
C MET A 222 19.05 1.52 10.29
N VAL A 223 20.30 1.91 10.47
CA VAL A 223 20.72 3.19 11.05
C VAL A 223 21.66 3.89 10.06
N ALA A 224 21.47 5.19 9.86
CA ALA A 224 22.37 6.04 9.09
C ALA A 224 22.61 7.38 9.79
N GLY A 225 23.86 7.87 9.74
CA GLY A 225 24.27 9.12 10.39
C GLY A 225 24.45 8.98 11.91
N GLY A 226 24.84 10.05 12.58
CA GLY A 226 25.13 10.08 14.01
C GLY A 226 26.58 9.72 14.32
N LYS A 227 27.30 10.61 15.03
CA LYS A 227 28.73 10.42 15.37
C LYS A 227 29.02 9.11 16.12
N GLN A 228 28.05 8.67 16.93
CA GLN A 228 28.17 7.46 17.76
C GLN A 228 27.69 6.18 17.07
N THR A 229 27.10 6.29 15.87
CA THR A 229 26.69 5.10 15.11
C THR A 229 27.92 4.37 14.63
N LYS A 230 27.98 3.07 14.93
CA LYS A 230 29.05 2.18 14.50
C LYS A 230 28.46 0.89 13.95
N PRO A 231 29.02 0.35 12.87
CA PRO A 231 28.50 -0.86 12.28
C PRO A 231 28.80 -2.07 13.17
N THR A 232 27.78 -2.88 13.40
CA THR A 232 27.89 -4.19 14.06
C THR A 232 27.93 -5.33 13.04
N SER A 233 27.58 -5.05 11.78
CA SER A 233 27.58 -6.00 10.67
C SER A 233 28.55 -5.60 9.55
N LYS A 234 28.87 -6.55 8.65
CA LYS A 234 29.66 -6.27 7.44
C LYS A 234 28.83 -5.45 6.44
N ASN A 235 29.50 -4.76 5.52
CA ASN A 235 28.88 -4.10 4.37
C ASN A 235 29.46 -4.64 3.06
N PRO A 236 28.69 -5.33 2.20
CA PRO A 236 27.30 -5.75 2.43
C PRO A 236 27.18 -6.88 3.46
N SER A 237 25.97 -7.10 3.96
CA SER A 237 25.61 -8.21 4.85
C SER A 237 24.26 -8.83 4.46
N GLN A 238 24.00 -10.02 4.98
CA GLN A 238 22.73 -10.71 4.85
C GLN A 238 22.16 -10.96 6.23
N HIS A 239 20.86 -10.72 6.38
CA HIS A 239 20.11 -10.98 7.60
C HIS A 239 18.87 -11.80 7.29
N ALA A 240 18.44 -12.62 8.24
CA ALA A 240 17.31 -13.50 8.07
C ALA A 240 16.35 -13.40 9.26
N ILE A 241 15.06 -13.43 8.96
CA ILE A 241 13.98 -13.65 9.92
C ILE A 241 13.21 -14.84 9.37
N VAL A 242 13.18 -15.95 10.10
CA VAL A 242 12.45 -17.15 9.67
C VAL A 242 10.95 -16.85 9.64
N ARG A 243 10.29 -17.30 8.57
CA ARG A 243 8.87 -17.07 8.28
C ARG A 243 8.23 -18.37 7.81
N ASP A 244 7.23 -18.86 8.54
CA ASP A 244 6.48 -20.07 8.19
C ASP A 244 5.08 -19.76 7.67
N GLU A 245 4.64 -18.51 7.79
CA GLU A 245 3.32 -18.08 7.36
C GLU A 245 3.17 -18.19 5.84
N LYS A 246 1.98 -18.59 5.38
CA LYS A 246 1.69 -18.77 3.95
C LYS A 246 0.96 -17.61 3.30
N LYS A 247 0.49 -16.64 4.09
CA LYS A 247 -0.18 -15.42 3.63
C LYS A 247 -0.20 -14.35 4.73
N PRO A 248 -0.43 -13.07 4.38
CA PRO A 248 -0.63 -12.01 5.38
C PRO A 248 -1.83 -12.27 6.30
N GLY A 249 -1.66 -12.06 7.59
CA GLY A 249 -2.67 -12.32 8.63
C GLY A 249 -3.55 -11.11 8.96
N PHE A 250 -4.18 -10.49 7.97
CA PHE A 250 -5.09 -9.35 8.19
C PHE A 250 -6.56 -9.77 8.20
N ASP A 251 -7.36 -9.13 9.06
CA ASP A 251 -8.81 -9.35 9.14
C ASP A 251 -9.49 -9.01 7.82
N ARG A 252 -10.38 -9.91 7.39
CA ARG A 252 -11.16 -9.75 6.15
C ARG A 252 -12.06 -8.52 6.21
N ILE A 253 -12.23 -7.90 5.06
CA ILE A 253 -13.18 -6.80 4.85
C ILE A 253 -14.55 -7.09 5.47
N LYS A 254 -15.07 -6.10 6.20
CA LYS A 254 -16.40 -6.17 6.80
C LYS A 254 -17.28 -5.02 6.33
N ILE A 255 -18.47 -5.36 5.85
CA ILE A 255 -19.53 -4.41 5.54
C ILE A 255 -20.28 -4.12 6.85
N LYS A 256 -20.28 -2.85 7.30
CA LYS A 256 -20.99 -2.41 8.51
C LYS A 256 -22.49 -2.26 8.27
N SER A 257 -22.85 -1.68 7.12
CA SER A 257 -24.23 -1.42 6.74
C SER A 257 -24.33 -1.18 5.24
N ALA A 258 -25.49 -1.45 4.66
CA ALA A 258 -25.84 -1.05 3.30
C ALA A 258 -27.26 -0.47 3.26
N ALA A 259 -27.56 0.29 2.22
CA ALA A 259 -28.88 0.81 1.90
C ALA A 259 -29.09 0.71 0.40
N ALA A 260 -30.32 0.41 -0.01
CA ALA A 260 -30.72 0.34 -1.40
C ALA A 260 -32.01 1.12 -1.63
N THR A 261 -32.08 1.85 -2.75
CA THR A 261 -33.25 2.64 -3.14
C THR A 261 -33.53 2.40 -4.62
N LEU A 262 -34.77 2.07 -4.95
CA LEU A 262 -35.25 1.80 -6.30
C LEU A 262 -36.25 2.88 -6.72
N ALA A 263 -35.87 3.76 -7.63
CA ALA A 263 -36.74 4.80 -8.17
C ALA A 263 -36.55 4.91 -9.69
N ASN A 264 -37.63 5.07 -10.45
CA ASN A 264 -37.58 5.23 -11.92
C ASN A 264 -36.76 4.14 -12.64
N ASN A 265 -36.92 2.87 -12.24
CA ASN A 265 -36.13 1.72 -12.72
C ASN A 265 -34.61 1.88 -12.53
N GLU A 266 -34.18 2.73 -11.61
CA GLU A 266 -32.79 2.89 -11.21
C GLU A 266 -32.63 2.39 -9.76
N LEU A 267 -31.76 1.40 -9.57
CA LEU A 267 -31.40 0.87 -8.26
C LEU A 267 -30.07 1.49 -7.82
N THR A 268 -30.13 2.32 -6.79
CA THR A 268 -28.95 2.87 -6.11
C THR A 268 -28.64 2.05 -4.87
N VAL A 269 -27.41 1.56 -4.74
CA VAL A 269 -26.92 0.81 -3.59
C VAL A 269 -25.75 1.57 -2.98
N SER A 270 -25.75 1.75 -1.66
CA SER A 270 -24.65 2.38 -0.92
C SER A 270 -24.26 1.54 0.30
N TRP A 271 -23.00 1.60 0.71
CA TRP A 271 -22.50 0.79 1.82
C TRP A 271 -21.40 1.49 2.61
N LYS A 272 -21.29 1.09 3.89
CA LYS A 272 -20.25 1.53 4.81
C LYS A 272 -19.41 0.31 5.21
N LEU A 273 -18.11 0.50 5.27
CA LEU A 273 -17.14 -0.55 5.61
C LEU A 273 -16.56 -0.32 7.01
N ASP A 274 -16.04 -1.39 7.60
CA ASP A 274 -15.20 -1.30 8.79
C ASP A 274 -13.77 -0.92 8.39
N ASP A 275 -13.36 0.30 8.73
CA ASP A 275 -12.04 0.84 8.46
C ASP A 275 -10.92 0.16 9.26
N THR A 276 -11.26 -0.68 10.24
CA THR A 276 -10.28 -1.49 10.99
C THR A 276 -9.94 -2.82 10.30
N THR A 277 -10.74 -3.23 9.31
CA THR A 277 -10.53 -4.41 8.45
C THR A 277 -9.90 -4.03 7.11
N THR A 278 -9.41 -5.01 6.34
CA THR A 278 -8.79 -4.75 5.04
C THR A 278 -9.71 -3.91 4.11
N PRO A 279 -9.16 -2.91 3.40
CA PRO A 279 -9.93 -2.06 2.49
C PRO A 279 -10.54 -2.83 1.31
N GLN A 280 -11.63 -2.31 0.78
CA GLN A 280 -12.22 -2.80 -0.47
C GLN A 280 -11.27 -2.60 -1.64
N PHE A 281 -11.25 -3.60 -2.51
CA PHE A 281 -10.67 -3.52 -3.84
C PHE A 281 -11.74 -3.62 -4.92
N ALA A 282 -12.71 -4.53 -4.75
CA ALA A 282 -13.81 -4.73 -5.67
C ALA A 282 -15.14 -4.98 -4.94
N TYR A 283 -16.24 -4.84 -5.66
CA TYR A 283 -17.57 -5.20 -5.18
C TYR A 283 -18.37 -5.92 -6.26
N GLN A 284 -19.38 -6.66 -5.84
CA GLN A 284 -20.40 -7.24 -6.70
C GLN A 284 -21.77 -7.01 -6.06
N ILE A 285 -22.76 -6.73 -6.91
CA ILE A 285 -24.15 -6.58 -6.51
C ILE A 285 -25.00 -7.60 -7.25
N GLU A 286 -25.88 -8.26 -6.52
CA GLU A 286 -26.92 -9.12 -7.04
C GLU A 286 -28.28 -8.66 -6.52
N VAL A 287 -29.31 -8.81 -7.35
CA VAL A 287 -30.69 -8.45 -7.01
C VAL A 287 -31.54 -9.71 -6.99
N LEU A 288 -32.28 -9.90 -5.91
CA LEU A 288 -33.06 -11.09 -5.61
C LEU A 288 -34.49 -10.73 -5.23
N ASN A 289 -35.38 -11.72 -5.28
CA ASN A 289 -36.77 -11.60 -4.86
C ASN A 289 -37.02 -12.05 -3.41
N ASN A 290 -35.97 -12.46 -2.69
CA ASN A 290 -36.08 -13.00 -1.33
C ASN A 290 -34.93 -12.55 -0.42
N ARG A 291 -35.20 -12.47 0.88
CA ARG A 291 -34.25 -12.01 1.90
C ARG A 291 -33.14 -13.03 2.21
N ASP A 292 -33.43 -14.32 2.03
CA ASP A 292 -32.52 -15.41 2.37
C ASP A 292 -31.40 -15.59 1.34
N ALA A 293 -31.41 -14.79 0.26
CA ALA A 293 -30.49 -14.86 -0.86
C ALA A 293 -30.38 -16.28 -1.47
N LYS A 294 -31.52 -16.98 -1.59
CA LYS A 294 -31.60 -18.31 -2.20
C LYS A 294 -32.09 -18.23 -3.65
N GLY A 295 -31.65 -19.18 -4.46
CA GLY A 295 -32.05 -19.29 -5.87
C GLY A 295 -31.27 -18.37 -6.80
N LYS A 296 -31.72 -18.29 -8.05
CA LYS A 296 -31.09 -17.48 -9.09
C LYS A 296 -31.41 -15.99 -8.87
N PRO A 297 -30.43 -15.07 -8.90
CA PRO A 297 -30.68 -13.64 -8.89
C PRO A 297 -31.56 -13.21 -10.07
N LEU A 298 -32.44 -12.23 -9.84
CA LEU A 298 -33.16 -11.51 -10.88
C LEU A 298 -32.19 -10.73 -11.77
N TRP A 299 -31.12 -10.21 -11.17
CA TRP A 299 -30.03 -9.53 -11.85
C TRP A 299 -28.72 -9.79 -11.12
N SER A 300 -27.63 -9.90 -11.89
CA SER A 300 -26.27 -10.05 -11.35
C SER A 300 -25.34 -9.10 -12.09
N GLY A 301 -24.68 -8.23 -11.33
CA GLY A 301 -23.68 -7.32 -11.86
C GLY A 301 -22.31 -8.00 -12.05
N PRO A 302 -21.41 -7.36 -12.81
CA PRO A 302 -20.02 -7.76 -12.86
C PRO A 302 -19.33 -7.52 -11.50
N ILE A 303 -18.11 -8.04 -11.37
CA ILE A 303 -17.22 -7.68 -10.26
C ILE A 303 -16.48 -6.40 -10.66
N ASP A 304 -16.85 -5.28 -10.05
CA ASP A 304 -16.27 -3.96 -10.33
C ASP A 304 -15.04 -3.71 -9.46
N LYS A 305 -13.87 -3.51 -10.08
CA LYS A 305 -12.58 -3.24 -9.40
C LYS A 305 -12.39 -1.75 -9.10
N ILE A 306 -13.30 -1.19 -8.30
CA ILE A 306 -13.27 0.22 -7.88
C ILE A 306 -13.04 0.28 -6.36
N ALA A 307 -11.77 0.35 -5.96
CA ALA A 307 -11.35 0.27 -4.55
C ALA A 307 -12.01 1.34 -3.65
N HIS A 308 -12.27 2.53 -4.21
CA HIS A 308 -12.84 3.65 -3.49
C HIS A 308 -14.38 3.71 -3.54
N ALA A 309 -15.05 2.86 -4.31
CA ALA A 309 -16.51 2.89 -4.43
C ALA A 309 -17.21 2.57 -3.10
N ARG A 310 -18.21 3.39 -2.74
CA ARG A 310 -19.13 3.16 -1.60
C ARG A 310 -20.60 3.29 -2.01
N LYS A 311 -20.82 3.43 -3.31
CA LYS A 311 -22.11 3.59 -3.97
C LYS A 311 -22.00 3.03 -5.39
N ALA A 312 -23.05 2.38 -5.86
CA ALA A 312 -23.22 1.96 -7.25
C ALA A 312 -24.67 2.24 -7.67
N THR A 313 -24.85 2.47 -8.97
CA THR A 313 -26.15 2.74 -9.58
C THR A 313 -26.34 1.79 -10.75
N ILE A 314 -27.44 1.03 -10.71
CA ILE A 314 -27.85 0.10 -11.75
C ILE A 314 -29.05 0.73 -12.45
N LYS A 315 -28.88 1.07 -13.73
CA LYS A 315 -29.92 1.69 -14.55
C LYS A 315 -30.76 0.61 -15.25
N ASP A 316 -31.96 1.00 -15.63
CA ASP A 316 -32.87 0.20 -16.45
C ASP A 316 -33.12 -1.20 -15.87
N ILE A 317 -33.23 -1.29 -14.54
CA ILE A 317 -33.46 -2.56 -13.86
C ILE A 317 -34.91 -3.01 -14.10
N ASP A 318 -35.06 -4.10 -14.84
CA ASP A 318 -36.36 -4.72 -15.09
C ASP A 318 -36.71 -5.66 -13.94
N LEU A 319 -37.56 -5.20 -13.03
CA LEU A 319 -38.06 -5.98 -11.90
C LEU A 319 -39.57 -6.17 -12.01
N PRO A 320 -40.10 -7.37 -11.71
CA PRO A 320 -41.53 -7.60 -11.80
C PRO A 320 -42.31 -6.62 -10.91
N ALA A 321 -43.41 -6.07 -11.45
CA ALA A 321 -44.24 -5.10 -10.75
C ALA A 321 -44.66 -5.62 -9.37
N LYS A 322 -44.59 -4.76 -8.34
CA LYS A 322 -44.93 -5.06 -6.93
C LYS A 322 -44.05 -6.11 -6.24
N SER A 323 -43.00 -6.64 -6.87
CA SER A 323 -42.07 -7.54 -6.18
C SER A 323 -41.20 -6.78 -5.18
N LYS A 324 -40.95 -7.40 -4.03
CA LYS A 324 -39.90 -6.96 -3.12
C LYS A 324 -38.56 -7.14 -3.82
N CYS A 325 -37.69 -6.14 -3.66
CA CYS A 325 -36.34 -6.13 -4.23
C CYS A 325 -35.36 -6.26 -3.08
N PHE A 326 -34.56 -7.32 -3.09
CA PHE A 326 -33.49 -7.54 -2.13
C PHE A 326 -32.16 -7.42 -2.85
N VAL A 327 -31.26 -6.62 -2.30
CA VAL A 327 -29.93 -6.39 -2.84
C VAL A 327 -28.93 -7.13 -1.98
N GLN A 328 -28.21 -8.08 -2.58
CA GLN A 328 -27.04 -8.67 -1.97
C GLN A 328 -25.80 -7.93 -2.45
N ILE A 329 -24.99 -7.44 -1.51
CA ILE A 329 -23.67 -6.90 -1.79
C ILE A 329 -22.59 -7.82 -1.20
N ARG A 330 -21.52 -8.02 -1.98
CA ARG A 330 -20.28 -8.64 -1.53
C ARG A 330 -19.10 -7.78 -1.94
N CYS A 331 -18.14 -7.61 -1.03
CA CYS A 331 -16.90 -6.91 -1.32
C CYS A 331 -15.72 -7.89 -1.34
N THR A 332 -14.74 -7.62 -2.18
CA THR A 332 -13.43 -8.28 -2.19
C THR A 332 -12.40 -7.27 -1.72
N ASP A 333 -11.54 -7.64 -0.78
CA ASP A 333 -10.52 -6.75 -0.22
C ASP A 333 -9.26 -6.63 -1.08
N ILE A 334 -8.36 -5.72 -0.69
CA ILE A 334 -7.07 -5.50 -1.35
C ILE A 334 -6.14 -6.72 -1.36
N LEU A 335 -6.45 -7.78 -0.62
CA LEU A 335 -5.70 -9.05 -0.58
C LEU A 335 -6.47 -10.21 -1.24
N ASP A 336 -7.58 -9.91 -1.92
CA ASP A 336 -8.52 -10.83 -2.57
C ASP A 336 -9.31 -11.76 -1.62
N GLN A 337 -9.53 -11.35 -0.38
CA GLN A 337 -10.46 -12.02 0.53
C GLN A 337 -11.86 -11.46 0.37
N GLN A 338 -12.87 -12.34 0.32
CA GLN A 338 -14.27 -11.93 0.24
C GLN A 338 -14.87 -11.62 1.61
N SER A 339 -15.71 -10.58 1.65
CA SER A 339 -16.59 -10.29 2.78
C SER A 339 -17.68 -11.35 2.92
N ALA A 340 -18.31 -11.41 4.10
CA ALA A 340 -19.66 -11.96 4.16
C ALA A 340 -20.60 -11.13 3.28
N SER A 341 -21.56 -11.78 2.62
CA SER A 341 -22.61 -11.08 1.88
C SER A 341 -23.52 -10.32 2.86
N LEU A 342 -23.95 -9.11 2.49
CA LEU A 342 -24.98 -8.37 3.21
C LEU A 342 -26.21 -8.19 2.30
N VAL A 343 -27.39 -8.54 2.80
CA VAL A 343 -28.66 -8.43 2.07
C VAL A 343 -29.51 -7.32 2.67
N VAL A 344 -30.01 -6.41 1.84
CA VAL A 344 -30.90 -5.31 2.24
C VAL A 344 -32.12 -5.24 1.34
N GLU A 345 -33.29 -4.92 1.89
CA GLU A 345 -34.50 -4.64 1.10
C GLU A 345 -34.38 -3.23 0.51
N ALA A 346 -34.61 -3.08 -0.79
CA ALA A 346 -34.61 -1.78 -1.44
C ALA A 346 -35.89 -1.02 -1.11
N THR A 347 -35.74 0.23 -0.66
CA THR A 347 -36.86 1.16 -0.49
C THR A 347 -37.30 1.70 -1.84
N ARG A 348 -38.60 1.83 -2.08
CA ARG A 348 -39.15 2.44 -3.30
C ARG A 348 -39.41 3.92 -3.12
#